data_AF-A0A7X8C5E2-F1
#
_entry.id   AF-A0A7X8C5E2-F1
#
_cell.length_a   1.000
_cell.length_b   1.000
_cell.length_c   1.000
_cell.angle_alpha   90.00
_cell.angle_beta   90.00
_cell.angle_gamma   90.00
#
_symmetry.space_group_name_H-M   'P 1'
#
loop_
_entity.id
_entity.type
_entity.pdbx_description
1 polymer ?
#
loop_
_entity_poly.entity_id
_entity_poly.type
_entity_poly.pdbx_seq_one_letter_code
_entity_poly.pdbx_strand_id
1 'polypeptide(L)' 'MIYISKKIDERRLFNLEALKPAFQQYEKKFKALADQRRLEIMYELAQRGQTCVCDLTDEFSVSQSKLSYHLKILLEA' A
#
# COMPACT_ATOMS: atom_id res chain seq x y z
N MET A 1 -1.22 -8.56 -32.32
CA MET A 1 -2.66 -8.54 -31.95
C MET A 1 -3.02 -9.91 -31.41
N ILE A 2 -3.14 -10.07 -30.09
CA ILE A 2 -3.54 -11.35 -29.51
C ILE A 2 -5.04 -11.27 -29.25
N TYR A 3 -5.81 -12.00 -30.07
CA TYR A 3 -7.21 -12.30 -29.79
C TYR A 3 -7.26 -13.46 -28.78
N ILE A 4 -7.89 -13.26 -27.63
CA ILE A 4 -8.26 -14.36 -26.74
C ILE A 4 -9.76 -14.58 -26.88
N SER A 5 -10.13 -15.63 -27.62
CA SER A 5 -11.48 -16.20 -27.57
C SER A 5 -11.37 -17.60 -26.99
N LYS A 6 -11.76 -17.75 -25.71
CA LYS A 6 -12.14 -19.04 -25.12
C LYS A 6 -13.27 -18.79 -24.11
N LYS A 7 -14.47 -19.20 -24.53
CA LYS A 7 -15.68 -19.56 -23.75
C LYS A 7 -15.72 -19.02 -22.31
N ILE A 8 -16.39 -17.89 -22.14
CA ILE A 8 -16.81 -17.39 -20.84
C ILE A 8 -17.99 -18.27 -20.39
N ASP A 9 -17.76 -19.05 -19.33
CA ASP A 9 -18.83 -19.64 -18.54
C ASP A 9 -19.70 -18.50 -17.99
N GLU A 10 -20.94 -18.39 -18.48
CA GLU A 10 -21.88 -17.31 -18.17
C GLU A 10 -22.22 -17.19 -16.68
N ARG A 11 -21.80 -18.15 -15.83
CA ARG A 11 -21.93 -18.06 -14.37
C ARG A 11 -20.84 -17.24 -13.67
N ARG A 12 -19.87 -16.70 -14.40
CA ARG A 12 -18.69 -16.00 -13.85
C ARG A 12 -18.50 -14.57 -14.35
N LEU A 13 -19.56 -13.88 -14.77
CA LEU A 13 -19.53 -12.41 -14.75
C LEU A 13 -19.48 -11.95 -13.30
N PHE A 14 -18.27 -11.95 -12.73
CA PHE A 14 -17.94 -11.12 -11.59
C PHE A 14 -18.43 -9.71 -11.93
N ASN A 15 -19.41 -9.22 -11.18
CA ASN A 15 -19.89 -7.86 -11.33
C ASN A 15 -18.73 -6.92 -10.98
N LEU A 16 -18.08 -6.36 -12.00
CA LEU A 16 -16.94 -5.45 -11.84
C LEU A 16 -17.32 -4.26 -10.94
N GLU A 17 -18.56 -3.80 -11.01
CA GLU A 17 -19.06 -2.73 -10.16
C GLU A 17 -19.15 -3.15 -8.69
N ALA A 18 -19.44 -4.42 -8.40
CA ALA A 18 -19.42 -4.94 -7.03
C ALA A 18 -17.99 -5.01 -6.43
N LEU A 19 -16.97 -5.13 -7.28
CA LEU A 19 -15.55 -5.15 -6.85
C LEU A 19 -14.91 -3.76 -6.76
N LYS A 20 -15.55 -2.74 -7.32
CA LYS A 20 -15.03 -1.37 -7.38
C LYS A 20 -14.58 -0.82 -6.01
N PRO A 21 -15.32 -1.02 -4.90
CA PRO A 21 -14.85 -0.58 -3.59
C PRO A 21 -13.57 -1.29 -3.13
N ALA A 22 -13.44 -2.59 -3.39
CA ALA A 22 -12.25 -3.36 -3.06
C ALA A 22 -11.04 -2.90 -3.89
N PHE A 23 -11.23 -2.62 -5.18
CA PHE A 23 -10.18 -2.08 -6.03
C PHE A 23 -9.74 -0.69 -5.58
N GLN A 24 -10.65 0.19 -5.16
CA GLN A 24 -10.29 1.48 -4.58
C GLN A 24 -9.48 1.32 -3.29
N GLN A 25 -9.82 0.33 -2.46
CA GLN A 25 -9.03 0.02 -1.26
C GLN A 25 -7.63 -0.48 -1.63
N TYR A 26 -7.50 -1.41 -2.57
CA TYR A 26 -6.20 -1.90 -3.01
C TYR A 26 -5.38 -0.83 -3.70
N GLU A 27 -6.00 0.03 -4.50
CA GLU A 27 -5.34 1.17 -5.13
C GLU A 27 -4.70 2.10 -4.09
N LYS A 28 -5.42 2.42 -2.99
CA LYS A 28 -4.87 3.21 -1.89
C LYS A 28 -3.64 2.54 -1.26
N LYS A 29 -3.76 1.25 -0.93
CA LYS A 29 -2.65 0.46 -0.36
C LYS A 29 -1.43 0.40 -1.27
N PHE A 30 -1.64 0.13 -2.55
CA PHE A 30 -0.54 0.08 -3.51
C PHE A 30 0.10 1.43 -3.75
N LYS A 31 -0.67 2.53 -3.79
CA LYS A 31 -0.10 3.89 -3.85
C LYS A 31 0.71 4.23 -2.60
N ALA A 32 0.26 3.80 -1.42
CA ALA A 32 1.05 3.94 -0.20
C ALA A 32 2.36 3.13 -0.30
N LEU A 33 2.32 1.89 -0.79
CA LEU A 33 3.52 1.05 -0.91
C LEU A 33 4.44 1.39 -2.09
N ALA A 34 3.97 2.16 -3.09
CA ALA A 34 4.77 2.50 -4.27
C ALA A 34 5.88 3.56 -4.02
N ASP A 35 6.03 4.05 -2.79
CA ASP A 35 7.06 5.01 -2.40
C ASP A 35 8.21 4.30 -1.71
N GLN A 36 9.42 4.52 -2.21
CA GLN A 36 10.62 3.87 -1.72
C GLN A 36 10.83 4.07 -0.22
N ARG A 37 10.63 5.28 0.30
CA ARG A 37 10.84 5.57 1.74
C ARG A 37 9.81 4.87 2.61
N ARG A 38 8.56 4.79 2.15
CA ARG A 38 7.52 4.03 2.86
C ARG A 38 7.83 2.53 2.89
N LEU A 39 8.46 1.97 1.86
CA LEU A 39 8.93 0.58 1.89
C LEU A 39 10.06 0.37 2.91
N GLU A 40 11.04 1.27 2.96
CA GLU A 40 12.13 1.21 3.95
C GLU A 40 11.58 1.31 5.39
N ILE A 41 10.64 2.25 5.64
CA ILE A 41 9.97 2.39 6.94
C ILE A 41 9.20 1.11 7.30
N MET A 42 8.46 0.53 6.35
CA MET A 42 7.72 -0.71 6.57
C MET A 42 8.64 -1.89 6.91
N TYR A 43 9.80 -1.97 6.25
CA TYR A 43 10.82 -2.98 6.56
C TYR A 43 11.31 -2.82 8.01
N GLU A 44 11.71 -1.61 8.42
CA GLU A 44 12.17 -1.37 9.79
C GLU A 44 11.09 -1.67 10.84
N LEU A 45 9.84 -1.28 10.58
CA LEU A 45 8.70 -1.59 11.45
C LEU A 45 8.45 -3.10 11.56
N ALA A 46 8.54 -3.84 10.45
CA ALA A 46 8.36 -5.29 10.45
C ALA A 46 9.45 -6.02 11.26
N GLN A 47 10.67 -5.49 11.26
CA GLN A 47 11.79 -6.05 12.01
C GLN A 47 11.68 -5.77 13.52
N ARG A 48 11.27 -4.56 13.89
CA ARG A 48 11.24 -4.10 15.30
C ARG A 48 9.92 -4.44 16.01
N GLY A 49 8.82 -4.61 15.27
CA GLY A 49 7.46 -4.82 15.79
C GLY A 49 6.85 -3.55 16.39
N GLN A 50 7.52 -2.93 17.36
CA GLN A 50 7.16 -1.65 17.95
C GLN A 50 8.41 -0.79 18.14
N THR A 51 8.33 0.50 17.81
CA THR A 51 9.44 1.45 17.95
C THR A 51 8.90 2.85 18.17
N CYS A 52 9.70 3.72 18.81
CA CYS A 52 9.33 5.13 18.93
C CYS A 52 9.55 5.85 17.59
N VAL A 53 8.75 6.90 17.34
CA VAL A 53 8.94 7.77 16.18
C VAL A 53 10.27 8.52 16.24
N CYS A 54 10.80 8.80 17.42
CA CYS A 54 12.11 9.45 17.60
C CYS A 54 13.23 8.54 17.06
N ASP A 55 13.23 7.26 17.44
CA ASP A 55 14.24 6.29 16.99
C ASP A 55 14.25 6.16 15.47
N LEU A 56 13.07 6.14 14.84
CA LEU A 56 12.94 6.12 13.38
C LEU A 56 13.39 7.44 12.74
N THR A 57 13.15 8.58 13.41
CA THR A 57 13.58 9.90 12.90
C THR A 57 15.11 9.95 12.80
N ASP A 58 15.79 9.42 13.82
CA ASP A 58 17.25 9.32 13.85
C ASP A 58 17.78 8.34 12.79
N GLU A 59 17.19 7.14 12.69
CA GLU A 59 17.55 6.11 11.71
C GLU A 59 17.46 6.64 10.26
N PHE A 60 16.36 7.31 9.92
CA PHE A 60 16.11 7.79 8.57
C PHE A 60 16.74 9.16 8.27
N SER A 61 17.31 9.84 9.27
CA SER A 61 17.88 11.19 9.14
C SER A 61 16.93 12.19 8.45
N VAL A 62 15.64 12.09 8.75
CA VAL A 62 14.58 12.98 8.24
C VAL A 62 13.96 13.77 9.40
N SER A 63 13.26 14.86 9.12
CA SER A 63 12.49 15.53 10.17
C SER A 63 11.35 14.63 10.67
N GLN A 64 11.04 14.72 11.95
CA GLN A 64 9.90 14.00 12.54
C GLN A 64 8.57 14.34 11.83
N SER A 65 8.40 15.58 11.36
CA SER A 65 7.21 16.00 10.60
C SER A 65 7.07 15.25 9.26
N LYS A 66 8.20 15.06 8.56
CA LYS A 66 8.23 14.31 7.30
C LYS A 66 8.01 12.82 7.55
N LEU A 67 8.63 12.26 8.58
CA LEU A 67 8.40 10.86 8.97
C LEU A 67 6.92 10.62 9.34
N SER A 68 6.34 11.49 10.15
CA SER A 68 4.93 11.42 10.56
C SER A 68 3.99 11.46 9.34
N TYR A 69 4.32 12.24 8.31
CA TYR A 69 3.57 12.25 7.06
C TYR A 69 3.59 10.88 6.36
N HIS A 70 4.76 10.24 6.26
CA HIS A 70 4.87 8.90 5.68
C HIS A 70 4.10 7.85 6.49
N LEU A 71 4.20 7.89 7.83
CA LEU A 71 3.49 7.00 8.73
C LEU A 71 1.96 7.17 8.64
N LYS A 72 1.48 8.41 8.54
CA LYS A 72 0.07 8.69 8.36
C LYS A 72 -0.48 8.08 7.07
N ILE A 73 0.23 8.22 5.94
CA ILE A 73 -0.16 7.62 4.67
C ILE A 73 -0.21 6.08 4.77
N LEU A 74 0.79 5.47 5.42
CA LEU A 74 0.81 4.03 5.64
C LEU A 74 -0.38 3.54 6.49
N LEU A 75 -0.76 4.31 7.51
CA LEU A 75 -1.88 3.98 8.40
C LEU A 75 -3.25 4.15 7.74
N GLU A 76 -3.42 5.17 6.90
CA GLU A 76 -4.70 5.53 6.29
C GLU A 76 -5.04 4.74 5.01
N ALA A 77 -4.09 3.96 4.48
CA ALA A 77 -4.22 3.22 3.23
C ALA A 77 -4.85 1.83 3.41
#